data_AF-A0A133V192-F1
#
_entry.id   AF-A0A133V192-F1
#
_cell.length_a   1.000
_cell.length_b   1.000
_cell.length_c   1.000
_cell.angle_alpha   90.00
_cell.angle_beta   90.00
_cell.angle_gamma   90.00
#
_symmetry.space_group_name_H-M   'P 1'
#
loop_
_entity.id
_entity.type
_entity.pdbx_description
1 polymer ?
#
loop_
_entity_poly.entity_id
_entity_poly.type
_entity_poly.pdbx_seq_one_letter_code
_entity_poly.pdbx_strand_id
1 'polypeptide(L)' 'MAKWCVCGHELSVHIDEGDGWRCHLLGPGGFQCECYLRKDRADGDIEFYSLERRKERFLEELEKVKELEI' A
#
# COMPACT_ATOMS: atom_id res chain seq x y z
N MET A 1 -12.32 0.48 -5.01
CA MET A 1 -11.61 1.20 -3.94
C MET A 1 -10.16 0.75 -3.97
N ALA A 2 -9.21 1.67 -3.79
CA ALA A 2 -7.79 1.32 -3.81
C ALA A 2 -7.45 0.37 -2.65
N LYS A 3 -6.59 -0.60 -2.92
CA LYS A 3 -6.14 -1.59 -1.93
C LYS A 3 -4.67 -1.34 -1.61
N TRP A 4 -4.28 -1.57 -0.36
CA TRP A 4 -2.88 -1.48 0.00
C TRP A 4 -2.08 -2.68 -0.54
N CYS A 5 -0.86 -2.41 -1.02
CA CYS A 5 0.02 -3.39 -1.64
C CYS A 5 0.57 -4.51 -0.74
N VAL A 6 0.44 -4.43 0.59
CA VAL A 6 0.98 -5.46 1.51
C VAL A 6 -0.11 -6.37 2.06
N CYS A 7 -1.09 -5.87 2.82
CA CYS A 7 -2.15 -6.75 3.35
C CYS A 7 -3.33 -6.96 2.38
N GLY A 8 -3.44 -6.15 1.31
CA GLY A 8 -4.52 -6.27 0.33
C GLY A 8 -5.88 -5.72 0.79
N HIS A 9 -5.98 -5.18 2.01
CA HIS A 9 -7.19 -4.50 2.48
C HIS A 9 -7.35 -3.14 1.80
N GLU A 10 -8.59 -2.64 1.78
CA GLU A 10 -8.88 -1.32 1.21
C GLU A 10 -8.13 -0.20 1.95
N LEU A 11 -7.69 0.83 1.24
CA LEU A 11 -7.06 2.00 1.88
C LEU A 11 -8.05 2.73 2.81
N SER A 12 -9.35 2.65 2.53
CA SER A 12 -10.42 3.20 3.36
C SER A 12 -10.45 2.65 4.80
N VAL A 13 -9.96 1.42 5.03
CA VAL A 13 -9.89 0.83 6.38
C VAL A 13 -8.59 1.15 7.10
N HIS A 14 -7.73 1.98 6.50
CA HIS A 14 -6.52 2.49 7.14
C HIS A 14 -6.82 3.88 7.72
N ILE A 15 -7.07 3.93 9.03
CA ILE A 15 -7.51 5.13 9.72
C ILE A 15 -6.32 5.95 10.15
N ASP A 16 -6.43 7.27 9.97
CA ASP A 16 -5.42 8.23 10.39
C ASP A 16 -5.30 8.27 11.92
N GLU A 17 -4.11 7.95 12.44
CA GLU A 17 -3.77 7.99 13.87
C GLU A 17 -2.70 9.04 14.19
N GLY A 18 -2.54 10.06 13.33
CA GLY A 18 -1.55 11.13 13.50
C GLY A 18 -0.33 10.91 12.62
N ASP A 19 0.59 10.04 13.06
CA ASP A 19 1.89 9.80 12.38
C ASP A 19 1.79 8.85 11.16
N GLY A 20 0.61 8.28 10.94
CA GLY A 20 0.38 7.26 9.93
C GLY A 20 -1.04 6.74 9.94
N TRP A 21 -1.34 5.83 9.02
CA TRP A 21 -2.64 5.18 8.90
C TRP A 21 -2.56 3.72 9.32
N ARG A 22 -3.30 3.35 10.37
CA ARG A 22 -3.36 1.97 10.86
C ARG A 22 -4.50 1.21 10.20
N CYS A 23 -4.27 -0.02 9.78
CA CYS A 23 -5.35 -0.89 9.32
C CYS A 23 -6.26 -1.29 10.50
N HIS A 24 -7.57 -1.03 10.40
CA HIS A 24 -8.57 -1.41 11.41
C HIS A 24 -9.46 -2.58 10.96
N LEU A 25 -9.06 -3.32 9.91
CA LEU A 25 -9.78 -4.52 9.51
C LEU A 25 -9.58 -5.64 10.54
N LEU A 26 -10.69 -6.25 10.96
CA LEU A 26 -10.73 -7.44 11.81
C LEU A 26 -10.95 -8.68 10.95
N GLY A 27 -10.12 -9.70 11.16
CA GLY A 27 -10.34 -11.02 10.57
C GLY A 27 -11.46 -11.80 11.28
N PRO A 28 -11.87 -12.98 10.75
CA PRO A 28 -12.91 -13.82 11.37
C PRO A 28 -12.61 -14.26 12.81
N GLY A 29 -11.33 -14.31 13.19
CA GLY A 29 -10.90 -14.62 14.56
C GLY A 29 -10.91 -13.42 15.51
N GLY A 30 -11.36 -12.24 15.07
CA GLY A 30 -11.37 -11.01 15.87
C GLY A 30 -10.01 -10.31 15.99
N PHE A 31 -8.96 -10.83 15.34
CA PHE A 31 -7.64 -10.19 15.32
C PHE A 31 -7.59 -9.05 14.30
N GLN A 32 -6.97 -7.95 14.71
CA GLN A 32 -6.74 -6.78 13.87
C GLN A 32 -5.48 -6.93 13.02
N CYS A 33 -5.53 -6.44 11.79
CA CYS A 33 -4.35 -6.30 10.95
C CYS A 33 -3.36 -5.28 11.56
N GLU A 34 -2.10 -5.64 11.74
CA GLU A 34 -1.10 -4.81 12.45
C GLU A 34 -0.43 -3.73 11.59
N CYS A 35 -0.97 -3.50 10.41
CA CYS A 35 -0.28 -2.71 9.42
C CYS A 35 -0.38 -1.21 9.66
N TYR A 36 0.73 -0.52 9.42
CA TYR A 36 0.87 0.91 9.68
C TYR A 36 1.55 1.62 8.51
N LEU A 37 0.81 2.47 7.83
CA LEU A 37 1.22 3.25 6.67
C LEU A 37 1.81 4.58 7.14
N ARG A 38 3.07 4.84 6.82
CA ARG A 38 3.79 6.00 7.35
C ARG A 38 3.61 7.23 6.46
N LYS A 39 3.17 8.35 7.04
CA LYS A 39 2.93 9.60 6.28
C LYS A 39 4.21 10.23 5.75
N ASP A 40 5.30 10.14 6.51
CA ASP A 40 6.63 10.67 6.12
C ASP A 40 7.11 10.12 4.77
N ARG A 41 6.84 8.84 4.50
CA ARG A 41 7.20 8.16 3.26
C ARG A 41 6.27 8.47 2.10
N ALA A 42 5.03 8.83 2.41
CA ALA A 42 3.94 9.02 1.45
C ALA A 42 3.64 10.49 1.15
N ASP A 43 4.37 11.42 1.76
CA ASP A 43 4.12 12.87 1.70
C ASP A 43 2.65 13.24 1.99
N GLY A 44 2.06 12.52 2.95
CA GLY A 44 0.66 12.68 3.34
C GLY A 44 -0.39 12.11 2.37
N ASP A 45 -0.01 11.53 1.24
CA ASP A 45 -0.93 10.90 0.27
C ASP A 45 -1.02 9.37 0.47
N ILE A 46 -2.14 8.89 1.02
CA ILE A 46 -2.35 7.46 1.26
C ILE A 46 -2.35 6.63 -0.04
N GLU A 47 -2.68 7.21 -1.20
CA GLU A 47 -2.67 6.51 -2.49
C GLU A 47 -1.25 6.14 -2.95
N PHE A 48 -0.21 6.71 -2.32
CA PHE A 48 1.17 6.22 -2.41
C PHE A 48 1.28 4.71 -2.17
N TYR A 49 0.43 4.18 -1.29
CA TYR A 49 0.40 2.79 -0.89
C TYR A 49 -0.50 1.91 -1.76
N SER A 50 -1.15 2.45 -2.79
CA SER A 50 -2.05 1.68 -3.63
C SER A 50 -1.33 0.55 -4.39
N LEU A 51 -1.98 -0.61 -4.43
CA LEU A 51 -1.51 -1.79 -5.17
C LEU A 51 -1.42 -1.51 -6.66
N GLU A 52 -2.35 -0.73 -7.23
CA GLU A 52 -2.33 -0.39 -8.65
C GLU A 52 -1.09 0.43 -9.01
N ARG A 53 -0.76 1.46 -8.22
CA ARG A 53 0.50 2.21 -8.39
C ARG A 53 1.73 1.33 -8.29
N ARG A 54 1.75 0.34 -7.38
CA ARG A 54 2.88 -0.62 -7.28
C ARG A 54 2.99 -1.51 -8.52
N LYS A 55 1.87 -1.94 -9.11
CA LYS A 55 1.85 -2.73 -10.35
C LYS A 55 2.37 -1.93 -11.53
N GLU A 56 1.95 -0.68 -11.69
CA GLU A 56 2.45 0.21 -12.75
C GLU A 56 3.97 0.36 -12.65
N ARG A 57 4.48 0.66 -11.44
CA ARG A 57 5.93 0.70 -11.17
C ARG A 57 6.64 -0.60 -11.51
N PHE A 58 6.01 -1.74 -11.21
CA PHE A 58 6.60 -3.05 -11.52
C PHE A 58 6.73 -3.28 -13.02
N LEU A 59 5.75 -2.83 -13.82
CA LEU A 59 5.82 -2.92 -15.27
C LEU A 59 6.93 -2.02 -15.83
N GLU A 60 7.07 -0.78 -15.32
CA GLU A 60 8.18 0.12 -15.67
C GLU A 60 9.56 -0.50 -15.34
N GLU A 61 9.67 -1.14 -14.17
CA GLU A 61 10.89 -1.85 -13.75
C GLU A 61 11.22 -3.01 -14.69
N LEU A 62 10.21 -3.80 -15.08
CA LEU A 62 10.39 -4.92 -16.01
C LEU A 62 10.81 -4.47 -17.42
N GLU A 63 10.27 -3.35 -17.92
CA GLU A 63 10.64 -2.82 -19.22
C GLU A 63 12.10 -2.37 -19.26
N LYS A 64 12.54 -1.64 -18.22
CA LYS A 64 13.95 -1.23 -18.08
C LYS A 64 14.91 -2.41 -17.99
N VAL A 65 14.53 -3.49 -17.29
CA VAL A 65 15.36 -4.69 -17.22
C VAL A 65 15.52 -5.32 -18.61
N LYS A 66 14.44 -5.40 -19.40
CA LYS A 66 14.51 -5.93 -20.77
C LYS A 66 15.43 -5.10 -21.67
N GLU A 67 15.41 -3.77 -21.54
CA GLU A 67 16.29 -2.87 -22.31
C GLU A 67 17.78 -3.05 -21.97
N LEU A 68 18.10 -3.49 -20.74
CA LEU A 68 19.48 -3.71 -20.28
C LEU A 68 20.03 -5.11 -20.63
N GLU A 69 19.16 -6.07 -20.95
CA GLU A 69 19.53 -7.43 -21.33
C GLU A 69 19.70 -7.61 -22.86
N ILE A 70 19.53 -6.54 -23.65
CA ILE A 70 19.78 -6.47 -25.11
C ILE A 70 21.11 -5.79 -25.37
#